data_AF-A0A3N5RC52-F1
#
_entry.id   AF-A0A3N5RC52-F1
#
_cell.length_a   1.000
_cell.length_b   1.000
_cell.length_c   1.000
_cell.angle_alpha   90.00
_cell.angle_beta   90.00
_cell.angle_gamma   90.00
#
_symmetry.space_group_name_H-M   'P 1'
#
loop_
_entity.id
_entity.type
_entity.pdbx_description
1 polymer ?
#
loop_
_entity_poly.entity_id
_entity_poly.type
_entity_poly.pdbx_seq_one_letter_code
_entity_poly.pdbx_strand_id
1 'polypeptide(L)'
;MGPAFLRKYNTLLVAATAIQIPIIKRGVVDFAVSADWTPAAGDVKISKDGGAAANVTNLPTAVTMGNTAYWEFVLTAAELSCQQAVITVADAATKAVEDQSFLVETYGHASARYPADWSDGVRFGLTALPNVAAGADGGLPLGDANSRVDVGKWLGTTQSSTLFSGITSLANWLRLAIRLGYTDATALGEINTGGTGAFAPATESLEYIAGNLSGGAGNWTSLEKEQIRNRIGIDGTGSVPSVTPTLALETSVQARLPTVSYVAPDNASIFTILTRTDVATSTRAAAVDYTSVRAAKLDNLDATITSRAAASVFSGITSLANWLRLALRLGYTDATALGEINTGGTGAFAPATESLEAIAAAGGGGGGGGDPLTNRVPGSYAAGTAGEALGRIGTGTINVVTPLSA
;
A
#
# COMPACT_ATOMS: atom_id res chain seq x y z
N MET A 1 -2.98 -23.11 -5.21
CA MET A 1 -2.65 -22.22 -4.08
C MET A 1 -2.95 -23.01 -2.82
N GLY A 2 -1.96 -23.23 -1.95
CA GLY A 2 -2.13 -24.05 -0.74
C GLY A 2 -3.10 -23.45 0.27
N PRO A 3 -3.38 -24.15 1.39
CA PRO A 3 -4.23 -23.62 2.45
C PRO A 3 -3.66 -22.30 3.01
N ALA A 4 -4.54 -21.40 3.45
CA ALA A 4 -4.18 -20.18 4.14
C ALA A 4 -4.42 -20.33 5.65
N PHE A 5 -3.43 -19.96 6.45
CA PHE A 5 -3.51 -19.95 7.89
C PHE A 5 -3.53 -18.52 8.39
N LEU A 6 -4.38 -18.24 9.37
CA LEU A 6 -4.43 -16.94 10.00
C LEU A 6 -3.67 -16.94 11.33
N ARG A 7 -2.75 -16.00 11.54
CA ARG A 7 -1.96 -15.87 12.78
C ARG A 7 -1.85 -14.43 13.25
N LYS A 8 -1.66 -14.21 14.56
CA LYS A 8 -1.55 -12.87 15.12
C LYS A 8 -0.22 -12.23 14.69
N TYR A 9 -0.28 -10.97 14.26
CA TYR A 9 0.90 -10.22 13.83
C TYR A 9 1.94 -10.14 14.95
N ASN A 10 3.22 -10.28 14.59
CA ASN A 10 4.36 -10.15 15.50
C ASN A 10 4.23 -10.94 16.82
N THR A 11 3.65 -12.14 16.75
CA THR A 11 3.45 -13.02 17.91
C THR A 11 4.14 -14.35 17.64
N LEU A 12 5.05 -14.77 18.53
CA LEU A 12 5.70 -16.08 18.45
C LEU A 12 4.64 -17.19 18.49
N LEU A 13 4.68 -18.11 17.53
CA LEU A 13 3.90 -19.34 17.64
C LEU A 13 4.55 -20.25 18.68
N VAL A 14 3.71 -21.00 19.39
CA VAL A 14 4.15 -22.07 20.30
C VAL A 14 3.49 -23.36 19.85
N ALA A 15 3.88 -24.53 20.37
CA ALA A 15 3.30 -25.82 19.96
C ALA A 15 1.75 -25.81 19.91
N ALA A 16 1.10 -25.19 20.90
CA ALA A 16 -0.37 -25.08 20.95
C ALA A 16 -1.00 -24.20 19.85
N THR A 17 -0.23 -23.31 19.21
CA THR A 17 -0.70 -22.37 18.17
C THR A 17 0.11 -22.50 16.85
N ALA A 18 0.97 -23.52 16.77
CA ALA A 18 1.79 -23.82 15.61
C ALA A 18 0.91 -24.08 14.38
N ILE A 19 1.49 -23.96 13.20
CA ILE A 19 0.83 -24.39 11.97
C ILE A 19 1.11 -25.88 11.82
N GLN A 20 0.06 -26.67 11.69
CA GLN A 20 0.12 -28.13 11.63
C GLN A 20 -0.36 -28.56 10.26
N ILE A 21 0.53 -29.14 9.46
CA ILE A 21 0.19 -29.65 8.13
C ILE A 21 0.81 -31.04 7.90
N PRO A 22 0.11 -31.95 7.20
CA PRO A 22 0.75 -33.14 6.68
C PRO A 22 1.70 -32.75 5.54
N ILE A 23 2.86 -33.40 5.49
CA ILE A 23 3.83 -33.24 4.40
C ILE A 23 3.78 -34.49 3.54
N ILE A 24 3.72 -34.33 2.21
CA ILE A 24 3.61 -35.47 1.29
C ILE A 24 5.01 -36.08 1.10
N LYS A 25 5.13 -37.39 1.35
CA LYS A 25 6.35 -38.14 1.06
C LYS A 25 6.52 -38.28 -0.44
N ARG A 26 7.74 -38.06 -0.94
CA ARG A 26 7.99 -38.11 -2.38
C ARG A 26 7.84 -39.53 -2.93
N GLY A 27 7.15 -39.65 -4.07
CA GLY A 27 7.05 -40.91 -4.82
C GLY A 27 6.20 -42.00 -4.14
N VAL A 28 5.46 -41.66 -3.07
CA VAL A 28 4.56 -42.56 -2.34
C VAL A 28 3.27 -41.78 -2.01
N VAL A 29 2.14 -42.48 -1.83
CA VAL A 29 0.84 -41.88 -1.46
C VAL A 29 0.69 -41.81 0.07
N ASP A 30 1.79 -41.53 0.77
CA ASP A 30 1.84 -41.48 2.24
C ASP A 30 2.31 -40.10 2.72
N PHE A 31 1.95 -39.75 3.96
CA PHE A 31 2.53 -38.57 4.61
C PHE A 31 3.89 -38.91 5.21
N ALA A 32 4.83 -37.98 5.08
CA ALA A 32 6.19 -38.13 5.60
C ALA A 32 6.18 -38.12 7.13
N VAL A 33 6.86 -39.10 7.73
CA VAL A 33 7.16 -39.14 9.17
C VAL A 33 8.60 -38.68 9.44
N SER A 34 8.98 -38.56 10.71
CA SER A 34 10.34 -38.12 11.11
C SER A 34 11.48 -38.98 10.57
N ALA A 35 11.21 -40.25 10.25
CA ALA A 35 12.19 -41.15 9.65
C ALA A 35 12.39 -40.92 8.14
N ASP A 36 11.44 -40.27 7.46
CA ASP A 36 11.50 -40.05 6.02
C ASP A 36 12.23 -38.76 5.66
N TRP A 37 12.02 -37.71 6.44
CA TRP A 37 12.57 -36.40 6.20
C TRP A 37 13.10 -35.80 7.50
N THR A 38 14.31 -35.25 7.45
CA THR A 38 14.89 -34.46 8.54
C THR A 38 15.15 -33.07 7.98
N PRO A 39 14.28 -32.09 8.27
CA PRO A 39 14.42 -30.74 7.73
C PRO A 39 15.79 -30.17 8.06
N ALA A 40 16.45 -29.58 7.06
CA ALA A 40 17.70 -28.86 7.19
C ALA A 40 17.51 -27.38 6.85
N ALA A 41 18.49 -26.57 7.25
CA ALA A 41 18.54 -25.17 6.86
C ALA A 41 18.61 -25.05 5.33
N GLY A 42 17.63 -24.40 4.73
CA GLY A 42 17.48 -24.32 3.27
C GLY A 42 16.22 -25.01 2.76
N ASP A 43 15.72 -26.03 3.45
CA ASP A 43 14.55 -26.79 2.99
C ASP A 43 13.26 -26.01 3.12
N VAL A 44 13.15 -25.19 4.17
CA VAL A 44 11.97 -24.36 4.41
C VAL A 44 12.36 -22.90 4.30
N LYS A 45 11.66 -22.21 3.40
CA LYS A 45 11.85 -20.79 3.16
C LYS A 45 10.56 -20.02 3.42
N ILE A 46 10.71 -18.78 3.86
CA ILE A 46 9.64 -17.82 4.06
C ILE A 46 9.89 -16.60 3.19
N SER A 47 8.86 -16.18 2.43
CA SER A 47 8.83 -14.91 1.71
C SER A 47 7.75 -14.02 2.33
N LYS A 48 8.17 -12.86 2.86
CA LYS A 48 7.28 -11.89 3.50
C LYS A 48 6.88 -10.81 2.50
N ASP A 49 5.57 -10.63 2.28
CA ASP A 49 4.99 -9.60 1.41
C ASP A 49 5.60 -9.57 -0.01
N GLY A 50 5.97 -10.74 -0.55
CA GLY A 50 6.63 -10.88 -1.85
C GLY A 50 8.14 -10.54 -1.85
N GLY A 51 8.73 -10.30 -0.69
CA GLY A 51 10.17 -10.09 -0.52
C GLY A 51 11.00 -11.35 -0.79
N ALA A 52 12.33 -11.18 -0.83
CA ALA A 52 13.27 -12.28 -1.05
C ALA A 52 13.08 -13.39 0.00
N ALA A 53 13.09 -14.65 -0.46
CA ALA A 53 12.89 -15.80 0.40
C ALA A 53 14.09 -15.99 1.35
N ALA A 54 13.81 -16.12 2.64
CA ALA A 54 14.80 -16.38 3.69
C ALA A 54 14.58 -17.74 4.33
N ASN A 55 15.61 -18.31 4.98
CA ASN A 55 15.42 -19.49 5.81
C ASN A 55 14.49 -19.17 6.98
N VAL A 56 13.63 -20.12 7.35
CA VAL A 56 12.94 -20.06 8.65
C VAL A 56 13.94 -20.25 9.78
N THR A 57 13.66 -19.61 10.91
CA THR A 57 14.50 -19.61 12.11
C THR A 57 14.39 -20.95 12.83
N ASN A 58 13.16 -21.47 12.96
CA ASN A 58 12.89 -22.77 13.55
C ASN A 58 12.49 -23.74 12.44
N LEU A 59 13.25 -24.83 12.32
CA LEU A 59 12.92 -25.91 11.40
C LEU A 59 11.67 -26.66 11.89
N PRO A 60 10.79 -27.14 10.99
CA PRO A 60 9.59 -27.83 11.40
C PRO A 60 9.92 -29.15 12.08
N THR A 61 9.05 -29.58 12.99
CA THR A 61 9.21 -30.83 13.74
C THR A 61 8.02 -31.73 13.49
N ALA A 62 8.27 -33.04 13.33
CA ALA A 62 7.20 -34.00 13.15
C ALA A 62 6.57 -34.36 14.50
N VAL A 63 5.24 -34.37 14.56
CA VAL A 63 4.48 -34.95 15.66
C VAL A 63 3.84 -36.24 15.16
N THR A 64 4.36 -37.36 15.66
CA THR A 64 3.95 -38.70 15.22
C THR A 64 2.58 -39.06 15.77
N MET A 65 1.72 -39.57 14.88
CA MET A 65 0.40 -40.13 15.17
C MET A 65 0.33 -41.58 14.66
N GLY A 66 1.14 -42.47 15.22
CA GLY A 66 1.28 -43.84 14.72
C GLY A 66 2.09 -43.89 13.42
N ASN A 67 1.48 -44.38 12.33
CA ASN A 67 2.14 -44.54 11.03
C ASN A 67 2.10 -43.27 10.15
N THR A 68 1.65 -42.15 10.71
CA THR A 68 1.57 -40.85 10.03
C THR A 68 2.07 -39.75 10.96
N ALA A 69 2.31 -38.56 10.43
CA ALA A 69 2.67 -37.38 11.21
C ALA A 69 2.06 -36.12 10.60
N TYR A 70 1.79 -35.15 11.46
CA TYR A 70 1.71 -33.76 11.02
C TYR A 70 3.01 -33.05 11.42
N TRP A 71 3.35 -32.02 10.66
CA TRP A 71 4.55 -31.24 10.89
C TRP A 71 4.18 -29.88 11.50
N GLU A 72 4.83 -29.54 12.60
CA GLU A 72 4.65 -28.28 13.33
C GLU A 72 5.62 -27.22 12.83
N PHE A 73 5.08 -26.11 12.37
CA PHE A 73 5.81 -24.92 11.97
C PHE A 73 5.66 -23.85 13.04
N VAL A 74 6.75 -23.58 13.76
CA VAL A 74 6.83 -22.61 14.85
C VAL A 74 7.49 -21.33 14.33
N LEU A 75 6.69 -20.43 13.76
CA LEU A 75 7.17 -19.15 13.24
C LEU A 75 7.41 -18.16 14.38
N THR A 76 8.52 -17.43 14.29
CA THR A 76 8.89 -16.37 15.22
C THR A 76 8.03 -15.12 15.04
N ALA A 77 8.05 -14.23 16.04
CA ALA A 77 7.39 -12.94 15.96
C ALA A 77 7.91 -12.09 14.78
N ALA A 78 9.22 -12.11 14.52
CA ALA A 78 9.84 -11.37 13.41
C ALA A 78 9.44 -11.92 12.02
N GLU A 79 9.22 -13.23 11.92
CA GLU A 79 8.72 -13.89 10.70
C GLU A 79 7.25 -13.57 10.46
N LEU A 80 6.45 -13.37 11.51
CA LEU A 80 5.05 -12.95 11.46
C LEU A 80 4.85 -11.42 11.49
N SER A 81 5.92 -10.65 11.29
CA SER A 81 5.87 -9.19 11.13
C SER A 81 5.78 -8.81 9.64
N CYS A 82 4.68 -9.22 9.00
CA CYS A 82 4.33 -8.99 7.59
C CYS A 82 2.82 -9.02 7.41
N GLN A 83 2.28 -8.60 6.26
CA GLN A 83 0.85 -8.79 5.96
C GLN A 83 0.57 -10.25 5.60
N GLN A 84 1.40 -10.81 4.72
CA GLN A 84 1.30 -12.16 4.21
C GLN A 84 2.70 -12.79 4.13
N ALA A 85 2.81 -14.04 4.57
CA ALA A 85 3.99 -14.87 4.37
C ALA A 85 3.64 -16.06 3.49
N VAL A 86 4.47 -16.35 2.48
CA VAL A 86 4.42 -17.60 1.72
C VAL A 86 5.52 -18.50 2.26
N ILE A 87 5.14 -19.68 2.74
CA ILE A 87 6.08 -20.68 3.22
C ILE A 87 6.20 -21.74 2.13
N THR A 88 7.42 -22.00 1.70
CA THR A 88 7.73 -23.05 0.73
C THR A 88 8.57 -24.11 1.42
N VAL A 89 8.12 -25.36 1.29
CA VAL A 89 8.85 -26.56 1.72
C VAL A 89 9.39 -27.20 0.45
N ALA A 90 10.72 -27.22 0.31
CA ALA A 90 11.42 -27.81 -0.79
C ALA A 90 12.73 -28.40 -0.27
N ASP A 91 12.76 -29.72 -0.07
CA ASP A 91 13.98 -30.44 0.34
C ASP A 91 15.10 -30.18 -0.68
N ALA A 92 16.15 -29.49 -0.23
CA ALA A 92 17.14 -28.88 -1.11
C ALA A 92 18.22 -29.86 -1.55
N ALA A 93 18.49 -30.90 -0.75
CA ALA A 93 19.60 -31.83 -1.00
C ALA A 93 19.11 -33.15 -1.60
N THR A 94 18.20 -33.84 -0.92
CA THR A 94 17.79 -35.21 -1.25
C THR A 94 16.30 -35.35 -1.12
N LYS A 95 15.58 -34.79 -2.09
CA LYS A 95 14.12 -34.83 -2.27
C LYS A 95 13.42 -36.06 -1.66
N ALA A 96 13.13 -36.00 -0.36
CA ALA A 96 12.40 -37.00 0.41
C ALA A 96 10.92 -36.66 0.54
N VAL A 97 10.59 -35.37 0.39
CA VAL A 97 9.23 -34.83 0.40
C VAL A 97 8.94 -34.10 -0.90
N GLU A 98 7.66 -34.02 -1.27
CA GLU A 98 7.22 -33.23 -2.42
C GLU A 98 7.34 -31.73 -2.14
N ASP A 99 7.54 -30.93 -3.19
CA ASP A 99 7.57 -29.48 -3.07
C ASP A 99 6.16 -28.95 -2.76
N GLN A 100 6.00 -28.26 -1.64
CA GLN A 100 4.72 -27.78 -1.14
C GLN A 100 4.81 -26.31 -0.72
N SER A 101 3.67 -25.63 -0.69
CA SER A 101 3.59 -24.27 -0.14
C SER A 101 2.25 -23.99 0.50
N PHE A 102 2.25 -23.07 1.46
CA PHE A 102 1.06 -22.56 2.12
C PHE A 102 1.21 -21.07 2.43
N LEU A 103 0.07 -20.42 2.66
CA LEU A 103 0.03 -19.00 3.02
C LEU A 103 -0.18 -18.84 4.53
N VAL A 104 0.42 -17.80 5.08
CA VAL A 104 0.09 -17.27 6.40
C VAL A 104 -0.29 -15.82 6.24
N GLU A 105 -1.49 -15.47 6.66
CA GLU A 105 -1.98 -14.09 6.73
C GLU A 105 -2.00 -13.65 8.19
N THR A 106 -1.73 -12.36 8.42
CA THR A 106 -1.65 -11.81 9.77
C THR A 106 -2.85 -10.96 10.14
N TYR A 107 -3.19 -10.92 11.43
CA TYR A 107 -4.22 -10.04 11.97
C TYR A 107 -3.80 -9.31 13.26
N GLY A 108 -4.60 -8.32 13.68
CA GLY A 108 -4.49 -7.66 14.98
C GLY A 108 -3.44 -6.56 15.09
N HIS A 109 -3.00 -5.99 13.96
CA HIS A 109 -2.07 -4.87 13.93
C HIS A 109 -2.31 -3.99 12.69
N ALA A 110 -2.01 -2.69 12.75
CA ALA A 110 -2.21 -1.75 11.64
C ALA A 110 -1.44 -2.14 10.36
N SER A 111 -0.30 -2.82 10.52
CA SER A 111 0.52 -3.34 9.42
C SER A 111 0.22 -4.80 9.04
N ALA A 112 -0.77 -5.43 9.67
CA ALA A 112 -1.21 -6.78 9.34
C ALA A 112 -2.12 -6.78 8.09
N ARG A 113 -2.38 -7.95 7.51
CA ARG A 113 -3.36 -8.07 6.41
C ARG A 113 -4.77 -7.70 6.86
N TYR A 114 -5.13 -8.10 8.08
CA TYR A 114 -6.40 -7.79 8.72
C TYR A 114 -6.15 -6.92 9.96
N PRO A 115 -6.40 -5.59 9.90
CA PRO A 115 -6.09 -4.71 11.02
C PRO A 115 -6.84 -5.03 12.32
N ALA A 116 -8.04 -5.62 12.22
CA ALA A 116 -8.85 -6.01 13.37
C ALA A 116 -8.18 -7.11 14.21
N ASP A 117 -8.19 -6.96 15.53
CA ASP A 117 -7.72 -8.00 16.46
C ASP A 117 -8.87 -8.95 16.83
N TRP A 118 -8.87 -10.15 16.24
CA TRP A 118 -9.90 -11.16 16.50
C TRP A 118 -9.68 -11.92 17.81
N SER A 119 -8.52 -11.75 18.45
CA SER A 119 -8.30 -12.25 19.81
C SER A 119 -8.88 -11.32 20.88
N ASP A 120 -9.22 -10.09 20.52
CA ASP A 120 -9.88 -9.11 21.38
C ASP A 120 -11.41 -9.20 21.20
N GLY A 121 -12.02 -10.16 21.90
CA GLY A 121 -13.47 -10.39 21.85
C GLY A 121 -14.30 -9.16 22.28
N VAL A 122 -13.71 -8.26 23.07
CA VAL A 122 -14.35 -7.03 23.53
C VAL A 122 -14.42 -6.01 22.40
N ARG A 123 -13.29 -5.74 21.73
CA ARG A 123 -13.26 -4.79 20.61
C ARG A 123 -13.99 -5.30 19.37
N PHE A 124 -14.08 -6.61 19.20
CA PHE A 124 -14.86 -7.22 18.13
C PHE A 124 -16.38 -7.21 18.41
N GLY A 125 -16.81 -6.76 19.59
CA GLY A 125 -18.22 -6.74 19.99
C GLY A 125 -18.85 -8.12 20.12
N LEU A 126 -18.03 -9.18 20.20
CA LEU A 126 -18.48 -10.57 20.26
C LEU A 126 -18.76 -11.01 21.70
N THR A 127 -18.02 -10.45 22.65
CA THR A 127 -18.49 -10.37 24.03
C THR A 127 -19.32 -9.09 24.14
N ALA A 128 -20.46 -9.15 24.84
CA ALA A 128 -21.10 -7.93 25.33
C ALA A 128 -19.99 -7.01 25.88
N LEU A 129 -20.12 -5.69 25.65
CA LEU A 129 -19.28 -4.64 26.25
C LEU A 129 -18.78 -5.12 27.61
N PRO A 130 -17.47 -4.96 27.91
CA PRO A 130 -16.79 -5.69 28.97
C PRO A 130 -17.72 -5.79 30.18
N ASN A 131 -17.81 -6.98 30.80
CA ASN A 131 -18.70 -7.29 31.94
C ASN A 131 -18.40 -6.46 33.19
N VAL A 132 -18.12 -5.18 33.04
CA VAL A 132 -18.48 -4.12 33.96
C VAL A 132 -20.00 -4.19 34.02
N ALA A 133 -20.51 -4.94 35.01
CA ALA A 133 -21.92 -4.97 35.35
C ALA A 133 -22.46 -3.54 35.22
N ALA A 134 -23.53 -3.37 34.46
CA ALA A 134 -23.96 -2.03 34.11
C ALA A 134 -24.18 -1.21 35.41
N GLY A 135 -23.45 -0.09 35.55
CA GLY A 135 -23.33 0.68 36.80
C GLY A 135 -22.01 0.58 37.59
N ALA A 136 -21.12 -0.37 37.28
CA ALA A 136 -19.77 -0.45 37.83
C ALA A 136 -18.81 0.55 37.16
N ASP A 137 -17.72 0.91 37.85
CA ASP A 137 -16.77 1.93 37.38
C ASP A 137 -16.16 1.53 36.03
N GLY A 138 -16.45 2.31 34.99
CA GLY A 138 -16.03 2.07 33.60
C GLY A 138 -17.05 1.36 32.69
N GLY A 139 -18.25 1.04 33.19
CA GLY A 139 -19.32 0.41 32.40
C GLY A 139 -20.19 1.41 31.62
N LEU A 140 -21.03 0.92 30.71
CA LEU A 140 -22.04 1.74 30.04
C LEU A 140 -22.98 2.32 31.11
N PRO A 141 -23.25 3.65 31.12
CA PRO A 141 -24.19 4.22 32.06
C PRO A 141 -25.55 3.53 31.91
N LEU A 142 -26.02 2.86 32.95
CA LEU A 142 -27.43 2.51 33.01
C LEU A 142 -28.19 3.82 33.12
N GLY A 143 -29.19 3.99 32.27
CA GLY A 143 -30.20 4.99 32.55
C GLY A 143 -30.80 4.74 33.93
N ASP A 144 -31.25 5.79 34.60
CA ASP A 144 -32.15 5.62 35.72
C ASP A 144 -33.42 4.84 35.29
N ALA A 145 -34.34 4.56 36.23
CA ALA A 145 -35.61 3.88 35.92
C ALA A 145 -36.46 4.59 34.84
N ASN A 146 -36.10 5.84 34.47
CA ASN A 146 -36.74 6.63 33.43
C ASN A 146 -35.93 6.69 32.12
N SER A 147 -34.94 5.80 31.95
CA SER A 147 -34.07 5.73 30.78
C SER A 147 -33.22 6.99 30.55
N ARG A 148 -32.96 7.81 31.58
CA ARG A 148 -32.09 8.98 31.47
C ARG A 148 -30.67 8.60 31.86
N VAL A 149 -29.70 8.86 30.97
CA VAL A 149 -28.27 8.72 31.26
C VAL A 149 -27.94 9.63 32.45
N ASP A 150 -27.49 9.06 33.57
CA ASP A 150 -27.07 9.83 34.74
C ASP A 150 -25.71 10.51 34.46
N VAL A 151 -25.79 11.65 33.79
CA VAL A 151 -24.64 12.50 33.46
C VAL A 151 -23.98 13.06 34.73
N GLY A 152 -24.70 13.09 35.87
CA GLY A 152 -24.19 13.61 37.14
C GLY A 152 -23.11 12.72 37.75
N LYS A 153 -23.27 11.39 37.63
CA LYS A 153 -22.21 10.44 38.01
C LYS A 153 -20.99 10.54 37.08
N TRP A 154 -21.21 10.79 35.79
CA TRP A 154 -20.14 10.89 34.79
C TRP A 154 -19.32 12.19 34.88
N LEU A 155 -19.95 13.31 35.22
CA LEU A 155 -19.24 14.58 35.48
C LEU A 155 -18.63 14.66 36.89
N GLY A 156 -18.71 13.61 37.71
CA GLY A 156 -18.20 13.63 39.09
C GLY A 156 -18.96 14.62 40.00
N THR A 157 -20.14 15.08 39.60
CA THR A 157 -20.92 16.08 40.35
C THR A 157 -21.75 15.47 41.47
N THR A 158 -21.60 14.17 41.74
CA THR A 158 -22.13 13.51 42.95
C THR A 158 -21.62 14.15 44.25
N GLN A 159 -20.58 15.00 44.21
CA GLN A 159 -20.18 15.82 45.36
C GLN A 159 -21.03 17.08 45.59
N SER A 160 -21.83 17.55 44.63
CA SER A 160 -22.58 18.81 44.81
C SER A 160 -23.89 18.66 45.58
N SER A 161 -24.54 17.48 45.55
CA SER A 161 -25.80 17.28 46.29
C SER A 161 -25.60 17.13 47.81
N THR A 162 -24.42 16.72 48.27
CA THR A 162 -24.12 16.62 49.71
C THR A 162 -23.80 17.97 50.35
N LEU A 163 -23.32 18.95 49.59
CA LEU A 163 -23.11 20.32 50.08
C LEU A 163 -24.42 21.08 50.34
N PHE A 164 -25.53 20.69 49.70
CA PHE A 164 -26.84 21.32 49.90
C PHE A 164 -27.85 20.48 50.69
N SER A 165 -27.64 19.16 50.82
CA SER A 165 -28.53 18.28 51.60
C SER A 165 -28.58 18.62 53.10
N GLY A 166 -27.51 19.23 53.65
CA GLY A 166 -27.45 19.64 55.06
C GLY A 166 -28.05 21.02 55.39
N ILE A 167 -28.37 21.83 54.39
CA ILE A 167 -28.83 23.22 54.61
C ILE A 167 -30.33 23.29 54.31
N THR A 168 -31.13 22.75 55.23
CA THR A 168 -32.59 22.61 55.11
C THR A 168 -33.38 23.94 55.10
N SER A 169 -32.71 25.09 55.15
CA SER A 169 -33.36 26.39 54.93
C SER A 169 -32.35 27.45 54.47
N LEU A 170 -32.82 28.38 53.63
CA LEU A 170 -32.11 29.59 53.23
C LEU A 170 -31.55 30.36 54.45
N ALA A 171 -32.25 30.30 55.59
CA ALA A 171 -31.81 30.91 56.84
C ALA A 171 -30.50 30.29 57.38
N ASN A 172 -30.29 28.99 57.22
CA ASN A 172 -29.03 28.35 57.62
C ASN A 172 -27.90 28.64 56.64
N TRP A 173 -28.20 28.79 55.34
CA TRP A 173 -27.23 29.22 54.33
C TRP A 173 -26.73 30.65 54.63
N LEU A 174 -27.67 31.57 54.88
CA LEU A 174 -27.35 32.95 55.23
C LEU A 174 -26.52 33.03 56.52
N ARG A 175 -26.87 32.24 57.54
CA ARG A 175 -26.10 32.17 58.80
C ARG A 175 -24.68 31.64 58.62
N LEU A 176 -24.44 30.74 57.66
CA LEU A 176 -23.10 30.23 57.36
C LEU A 176 -22.29 31.26 56.57
N ALA A 177 -22.89 31.93 55.58
CA ALA A 177 -22.26 33.02 54.84
C ALA A 177 -21.86 34.18 55.77
N ILE A 178 -22.71 34.51 56.76
CA ILE A 178 -22.42 35.47 57.82
C ILE A 178 -21.25 34.99 58.70
N ARG A 179 -21.23 33.72 59.09
CA ARG A 179 -20.14 33.15 59.93
C ARG A 179 -18.78 33.14 59.24
N LEU A 180 -18.79 33.05 57.91
CA LEU A 180 -17.58 33.04 57.09
C LEU A 180 -17.09 34.46 56.70
N GLY A 181 -17.74 35.52 57.22
CA GLY A 181 -17.28 36.90 57.07
C GLY A 181 -17.55 37.53 55.69
N TYR A 182 -18.51 36.99 54.93
CA TYR A 182 -18.82 37.46 53.58
C TYR A 182 -19.76 38.67 53.50
N THR A 183 -20.12 39.30 54.62
CA THR A 183 -21.04 40.46 54.61
C THR A 183 -20.52 41.63 55.42
N ASP A 184 -20.56 42.80 54.78
CA ASP A 184 -20.38 44.13 55.36
C ASP A 184 -21.38 44.37 56.51
N ALA A 185 -20.93 45.09 57.55
CA ALA A 185 -21.62 45.28 58.83
C ALA A 185 -23.00 45.94 58.68
N THR A 186 -23.24 46.61 57.55
CA THR A 186 -24.50 47.27 57.19
C THR A 186 -25.65 46.28 56.97
N ALA A 187 -25.37 45.10 56.39
CA ALA A 187 -26.38 44.04 56.18
C ALA A 187 -26.81 43.35 57.50
N LEU A 188 -25.97 43.45 58.54
CA LEU A 188 -26.24 42.90 59.87
C LEU A 188 -27.32 43.70 60.63
N GLY A 189 -27.52 44.97 60.27
CA GLY A 189 -28.52 45.85 60.87
C GLY A 189 -29.93 45.51 60.42
N GLU A 190 -30.16 45.34 59.11
CA GLU A 190 -31.49 45.10 58.55
C GLU A 190 -32.07 43.72 58.91
N ILE A 191 -31.22 42.70 59.02
CA ILE A 191 -31.65 41.33 59.36
C ILE A 191 -32.04 41.22 60.84
N ASN A 192 -31.39 41.97 61.75
CA ASN A 192 -31.61 41.85 63.19
C ASN A 192 -32.74 42.73 63.74
N THR A 193 -33.13 43.82 63.06
CA THR A 193 -34.21 44.69 63.54
C THR A 193 -35.60 44.26 63.10
N GLY A 194 -35.76 43.10 62.45
CA GLY A 194 -37.06 42.63 61.98
C GLY A 194 -37.71 43.61 61.01
N GLY A 195 -36.90 44.17 60.10
CA GLY A 195 -37.29 45.27 59.22
C GLY A 195 -38.65 45.04 58.54
N THR A 196 -39.66 45.77 58.98
CA THR A 196 -40.96 45.90 58.31
C THR A 196 -40.90 46.90 57.15
N GLY A 197 -39.73 47.05 56.53
CA GLY A 197 -39.54 47.90 55.36
C GLY A 197 -40.38 47.36 54.22
N ALA A 198 -41.46 48.04 53.88
CA ALA A 198 -42.25 47.75 52.71
C ALA A 198 -41.32 47.88 51.49
N PHE A 199 -41.21 46.78 50.72
CA PHE A 199 -40.43 46.71 49.49
C PHE A 199 -40.70 47.98 48.66
N ALA A 200 -39.68 48.79 48.43
CA ALA A 200 -39.80 50.02 47.67
C ALA A 200 -39.47 49.71 46.19
N PRO A 201 -40.46 49.40 45.32
CA PRO A 201 -40.20 48.92 43.96
C PRO A 201 -39.41 49.92 43.10
N ALA A 202 -39.38 51.20 43.47
CA ALA A 202 -38.61 52.23 42.78
C ALA A 202 -37.09 52.16 43.04
N THR A 203 -36.64 51.55 44.14
CA THR A 203 -35.22 51.47 44.54
C THR A 203 -34.73 50.05 44.79
N GLU A 204 -35.63 49.09 44.97
CA GLU A 204 -35.31 47.70 45.34
C GLU A 204 -35.83 46.69 44.31
N SER A 205 -36.35 47.16 43.17
CA SER A 205 -36.70 46.26 42.08
C SER A 205 -35.43 45.62 41.49
N LEU A 206 -35.60 44.38 41.04
CA LEU A 206 -34.61 43.65 40.23
C LEU A 206 -34.11 44.46 39.03
N GLU A 207 -34.89 45.43 38.56
CA GLU A 207 -34.57 46.32 37.45
C GLU A 207 -33.58 47.44 37.86
N TYR A 208 -33.70 47.98 39.08
CA TYR A 208 -32.69 48.89 39.66
C TYR A 208 -31.39 48.15 39.99
N ILE A 209 -31.51 46.92 40.48
CA ILE A 209 -30.38 46.03 40.77
C ILE A 209 -29.69 45.60 39.46
N ALA A 210 -30.42 45.28 38.40
CA ALA A 210 -29.85 44.98 37.07
C ALA A 210 -29.15 46.19 36.43
N GLY A 211 -29.63 47.41 36.69
CA GLY A 211 -28.98 48.65 36.26
C GLY A 211 -27.64 48.93 36.96
N ASN A 212 -27.46 48.41 38.18
CA ASN A 212 -26.24 48.62 38.99
C ASN A 212 -25.30 47.40 39.07
N LEU A 213 -25.75 46.20 38.69
CA LEU A 213 -24.92 44.97 38.65
C LEU A 213 -24.25 44.69 37.30
N SER A 214 -24.45 45.53 36.28
CA SER A 214 -23.52 45.57 35.14
C SER A 214 -22.23 46.25 35.58
N GLY A 215 -21.35 45.47 36.22
CA GLY A 215 -20.01 45.86 36.68
C GLY A 215 -19.13 46.39 35.56
N GLY A 216 -19.29 47.67 35.27
CA GLY A 216 -18.51 48.43 34.31
C GLY A 216 -18.51 49.90 34.70
N ALA A 217 -17.92 50.21 35.85
CA ALA A 217 -17.59 51.55 36.30
C ALA A 217 -16.45 52.17 35.46
N GLY A 218 -16.61 52.16 34.13
CA GLY A 218 -15.90 53.03 33.22
C GLY A 218 -16.93 53.98 32.64
N ASN A 219 -16.99 55.20 33.17
CA ASN A 219 -17.83 56.27 32.63
C ASN A 219 -17.52 56.42 31.13
N TRP A 220 -18.35 55.85 30.26
CA TRP A 220 -18.32 56.24 28.85
C TRP A 220 -18.62 57.73 28.84
N THR A 221 -17.63 58.50 28.42
CA THR A 221 -17.77 59.95 28.29
C THR A 221 -18.93 60.23 27.33
N SER A 222 -19.56 61.40 27.48
CA SER A 222 -20.67 61.77 26.58
C SER A 222 -20.27 61.69 25.10
N LEU A 223 -18.97 61.89 24.82
CA LEU A 223 -18.37 61.78 23.50
C LEU A 223 -18.32 60.32 22.99
N GLU A 224 -17.92 59.36 23.83
CA GLU A 224 -17.91 57.93 23.47
C GLU A 224 -19.34 57.41 23.25
N LYS A 225 -20.29 57.86 24.06
CA LYS A 225 -21.71 57.52 23.89
C LYS A 225 -22.26 58.06 22.57
N GLU A 226 -21.91 59.29 22.20
CA GLU A 226 -22.29 59.89 20.91
C GLU A 226 -21.64 59.17 19.72
N GLN A 227 -20.36 58.81 19.82
CA GLN A 227 -19.67 58.03 18.78
C GLN A 227 -20.31 56.67 18.55
N ILE A 228 -20.75 56.01 19.61
CA ILE A 228 -21.36 54.67 19.52
C ILE A 228 -22.78 54.76 18.97
N ARG A 229 -23.59 55.74 19.42
CA ARG A 229 -24.93 56.00 18.86
C ARG A 229 -24.89 56.36 17.37
N ASN A 230 -23.89 57.14 16.93
CA ASN A 230 -23.68 57.42 15.51
C ASN A 230 -23.28 56.16 14.71
N ARG A 231 -22.44 55.28 15.26
CA ARG A 231 -22.04 54.03 14.59
C ARG A 231 -23.18 53.02 14.44
N ILE A 232 -24.07 52.95 15.42
CA ILE A 232 -25.26 52.08 15.35
C ILE A 232 -26.42 52.72 14.59
N GLY A 233 -26.22 53.91 14.01
CA GLY A 233 -27.18 54.59 13.15
C GLY A 233 -28.41 55.14 13.87
N ILE A 234 -28.38 55.22 15.21
CA ILE A 234 -29.53 55.69 16.01
C ILE A 234 -29.71 57.21 15.86
N ASP A 235 -28.63 57.97 15.70
CA ASP A 235 -28.68 59.44 15.74
C ASP A 235 -28.72 60.12 14.34
N GLY A 236 -28.84 59.36 13.24
CA GLY A 236 -29.21 59.86 11.91
C GLY A 236 -28.28 60.93 11.27
N THR A 237 -27.50 60.53 10.27
CA THR A 237 -26.73 61.38 9.32
C THR A 237 -25.61 62.28 9.87
N GLY A 238 -25.28 62.22 11.16
CA GLY A 238 -24.05 62.83 11.69
C GLY A 238 -22.81 62.28 10.98
N SER A 239 -21.95 63.15 10.44
CA SER A 239 -20.76 62.75 9.68
C SER A 239 -19.86 61.83 10.51
N VAL A 240 -19.47 60.70 9.90
CA VAL A 240 -18.62 59.66 10.54
C VAL A 240 -17.32 60.31 11.05
N PRO A 241 -16.96 60.18 12.33
CA PRO A 241 -15.71 60.75 12.86
C PRO A 241 -14.50 60.22 12.06
N SER A 242 -13.68 61.11 11.47
CA SER A 242 -12.59 60.75 10.55
C SER A 242 -11.34 60.19 11.22
N VAL A 243 -11.27 60.24 12.55
CA VAL A 243 -10.24 59.59 13.34
C VAL A 243 -10.75 58.22 13.76
N THR A 244 -10.13 57.16 13.24
CA THR A 244 -10.33 55.80 13.76
C THR A 244 -9.90 55.80 15.23
N PRO A 245 -10.82 55.63 16.20
CA PRO A 245 -10.41 55.55 17.59
C PRO A 245 -9.54 54.30 17.73
N THR A 246 -8.32 54.47 18.26
CA THR A 246 -7.53 53.36 18.77
C THR A 246 -8.33 52.74 19.89
N LEU A 247 -8.98 51.60 19.63
CA LEU A 247 -9.52 50.72 20.66
C LEU A 247 -8.39 50.55 21.67
N ALA A 248 -8.55 51.12 22.86
CA ALA A 248 -7.64 50.86 23.96
C ALA A 248 -7.64 49.33 24.12
N LEU A 249 -6.54 48.68 23.71
CA LEU A 249 -6.39 47.25 23.88
C LEU A 249 -6.55 47.02 25.37
N GLU A 250 -7.60 46.29 25.77
CA GLU A 250 -7.81 45.99 27.18
C GLU A 250 -6.51 45.41 27.75
N THR A 251 -6.12 45.92 28.90
CA THR A 251 -4.90 45.50 29.61
C THR A 251 -4.90 43.98 29.87
N SER A 252 -6.09 43.37 29.91
CA SER A 252 -6.32 41.92 29.97
C SER A 252 -5.83 41.16 28.71
N VAL A 253 -5.99 41.73 27.52
CA VAL A 253 -5.52 41.16 26.25
C VAL A 253 -4.00 41.29 26.16
N GLN A 254 -3.44 42.42 26.58
CA GLN A 254 -1.99 42.60 26.72
C GLN A 254 -1.37 41.71 27.81
N ALA A 255 -2.13 41.34 28.85
CA ALA A 255 -1.67 40.44 29.91
C ALA A 255 -1.86 38.94 29.58
N ARG A 256 -2.68 38.57 28.58
CA ARG A 256 -2.72 37.19 28.07
C ARG A 256 -1.67 36.91 27.00
N LEU A 257 -1.21 37.94 26.29
CA LEU A 257 -0.13 37.85 25.31
C LEU A 257 1.30 37.53 25.85
N PRO A 258 1.67 37.73 27.14
CA PRO A 258 3.00 37.35 27.65
C PRO A 258 3.08 35.89 28.11
N THR A 259 1.95 35.16 28.17
CA THR A 259 1.91 33.82 28.81
C THR A 259 1.85 32.66 27.81
N VAL A 260 1.60 32.93 26.55
CA VAL A 260 1.81 31.96 25.47
C VAL A 260 3.07 32.44 24.77
N SER A 261 4.14 31.65 24.82
CA SER A 261 5.45 31.91 24.17
C SER A 261 5.37 31.92 22.65
N TYR A 262 4.38 32.62 22.09
CA TYR A 262 4.30 32.93 20.68
C TYR A 262 5.31 34.03 20.39
N VAL A 263 6.56 33.63 20.21
CA VAL A 263 7.51 34.41 19.44
C VAL A 263 7.03 34.30 18.00
N ALA A 264 6.47 35.38 17.46
CA ALA A 264 6.18 35.44 16.03
C ALA A 264 7.49 35.05 15.29
N PRO A 265 7.47 34.09 14.35
CA PRO A 265 8.67 33.68 13.65
C PRO A 265 9.36 34.92 13.11
N ASP A 266 10.59 35.21 13.56
CA ASP A 266 11.33 36.32 13.02
C ASP A 266 11.57 36.05 11.53
N ASN A 267 11.62 37.10 10.71
CA ASN A 267 11.82 36.92 9.27
C ASN A 267 13.11 36.14 8.96
N ALA A 268 14.08 36.13 9.90
CA ALA A 268 15.30 35.34 9.81
C ALA A 268 15.05 33.81 9.94
N SER A 269 14.22 33.36 10.87
CA SER A 269 13.85 31.95 10.99
C SER A 269 12.99 31.49 9.81
N ILE A 270 12.11 32.35 9.30
CA ILE A 270 11.35 32.08 8.06
C ILE A 270 12.31 31.90 6.87
N PHE A 271 13.29 32.78 6.69
CA PHE A 271 14.33 32.65 5.66
C PHE A 271 15.18 31.39 5.84
N THR A 272 15.47 31.01 7.09
CA THR A 272 16.23 29.81 7.41
C THR A 272 15.43 28.53 7.09
N ILE A 273 14.12 28.54 7.34
CA ILE A 273 13.24 27.42 6.99
C ILE A 273 13.10 27.32 5.47
N LEU A 274 12.91 28.44 4.77
CA LEU A 274 12.86 28.48 3.30
C LEU A 274 14.14 27.92 2.68
N THR A 275 15.31 28.39 3.12
CA THR A 275 16.59 27.88 2.63
C THR A 275 16.81 26.40 2.95
N ARG A 276 16.43 25.92 4.14
CA ARG A 276 16.53 24.47 4.46
C ARG A 276 15.58 23.62 3.62
N THR A 277 14.39 24.13 3.31
CA THR A 277 13.38 23.40 2.51
C THR A 277 13.75 23.39 1.03
N ASP A 278 14.27 24.49 0.50
CA ASP A 278 14.79 24.57 -0.87
C ASP A 278 16.01 23.65 -1.07
N VAL A 279 16.91 23.60 -0.09
CA VAL A 279 18.06 22.69 -0.11
C VAL A 279 17.60 21.23 -0.04
N ALA A 280 16.65 20.88 0.83
CA ALA A 280 16.15 19.51 0.96
C ALA A 280 15.42 19.01 -0.31
N THR A 281 14.75 19.91 -1.02
CA THR A 281 14.02 19.58 -2.26
C THR A 281 14.98 19.51 -3.45
N SER A 282 15.97 20.39 -3.51
CA SER A 282 17.00 20.38 -4.57
C SER A 282 18.07 19.28 -4.40
N THR A 283 18.34 18.83 -3.17
CA THR A 283 19.34 17.77 -2.92
C THR A 283 18.81 16.35 -3.13
N ARG A 284 17.48 16.14 -3.11
CA ARG A 284 16.88 14.85 -3.48
C ARG A 284 17.00 14.50 -4.97
N ALA A 285 17.43 15.46 -5.80
CA ALA A 285 17.79 15.24 -7.19
C ALA A 285 19.20 15.78 -7.52
N ALA A 286 20.05 16.00 -6.51
CA ALA A 286 21.43 16.39 -6.76
C ALA A 286 22.24 15.16 -7.15
N ALA A 287 23.04 15.30 -8.21
CA ALA A 287 23.93 14.30 -8.81
C ALA A 287 24.92 13.58 -7.85
N VAL A 288 24.89 13.87 -6.55
CA VAL A 288 25.69 13.22 -5.51
C VAL A 288 25.27 11.76 -5.29
N ASP A 289 24.00 11.40 -5.52
CA ASP A 289 23.56 9.99 -5.40
C ASP A 289 23.97 9.12 -6.61
N TYR A 290 24.47 9.74 -7.69
CA TYR A 290 25.32 9.07 -8.69
C TYR A 290 26.77 9.07 -8.21
N THR A 291 27.01 8.39 -7.08
CA THR A 291 28.38 8.15 -6.62
C THR A 291 29.16 7.36 -7.67
N SER A 292 30.47 7.58 -7.77
CA SER A 292 31.37 6.77 -8.60
C SER A 292 31.25 5.28 -8.31
N VAL A 293 30.87 4.93 -7.07
CA VAL A 293 30.56 3.54 -6.65
C VAL A 293 29.33 2.99 -7.36
N ARG A 294 28.25 3.78 -7.50
CA ARG A 294 27.05 3.35 -8.23
C ARG A 294 27.31 3.29 -9.74
N ALA A 295 28.07 4.23 -10.29
CA ALA A 295 28.51 4.19 -11.68
C ALA A 295 29.32 2.90 -11.96
N ALA A 296 30.30 2.58 -11.11
CA ALA A 296 31.07 1.33 -11.23
C ALA A 296 30.20 0.08 -11.10
N LYS A 297 29.14 0.10 -10.28
CA LYS A 297 28.17 -1.01 -10.22
C LYS A 297 27.36 -1.16 -11.51
N LEU A 298 27.00 -0.07 -12.17
CA LEU A 298 26.33 -0.09 -13.47
C LEU A 298 27.27 -0.58 -14.57
N ASP A 299 28.52 -0.12 -14.58
CA ASP A 299 29.56 -0.58 -15.52
C ASP A 299 29.83 -2.09 -15.35
N ASN A 300 29.89 -2.57 -14.11
CA ASN A 300 30.02 -4.00 -13.82
C ASN A 300 28.79 -4.81 -14.26
N LEU A 301 27.60 -4.22 -14.18
CA LEU A 301 26.36 -4.85 -14.65
C LEU A 301 26.39 -4.99 -16.18
N ASP A 302 26.78 -3.93 -16.88
CA ASP A 302 26.88 -3.90 -18.34
C ASP A 302 27.95 -4.88 -18.86
N ALA A 303 29.12 -4.94 -18.20
CA ALA A 303 30.16 -5.92 -18.50
C ALA A 303 29.68 -7.36 -18.28
N THR A 304 28.91 -7.62 -17.22
CA THR A 304 28.36 -8.95 -16.93
C THR A 304 27.29 -9.36 -17.94
N ILE A 305 26.42 -8.42 -18.35
CA ILE A 305 25.39 -8.69 -19.35
C ILE A 305 26.03 -8.93 -20.72
N THR A 306 26.98 -8.08 -21.12
CA THR A 306 27.70 -8.20 -22.39
C THR A 306 28.49 -9.50 -22.48
N SER A 307 29.16 -9.92 -21.39
CA SER A 307 29.90 -11.19 -21.34
C SER A 307 28.97 -12.43 -21.32
N ARG A 308 27.82 -12.36 -20.64
CA ARG A 308 26.81 -13.44 -20.69
C ARG A 308 26.19 -13.59 -22.06
N ALA A 309 25.84 -12.48 -22.72
CA ALA A 309 25.30 -12.48 -24.08
C ALA A 309 26.33 -13.06 -25.06
N ALA A 310 27.60 -12.65 -24.96
CA ALA A 310 28.66 -13.25 -25.77
C ALA A 310 28.76 -14.77 -25.52
N ALA A 311 28.88 -15.22 -24.28
CA ALA A 311 29.05 -16.64 -23.97
C ALA A 311 27.88 -17.51 -24.47
N SER A 312 26.62 -17.09 -24.27
CA SER A 312 25.46 -17.87 -24.71
C SER A 312 25.26 -17.85 -26.22
N VAL A 313 25.50 -16.70 -26.87
CA VAL A 313 25.36 -16.58 -28.33
C VAL A 313 26.47 -17.35 -29.04
N PHE A 314 27.72 -17.27 -28.57
CA PHE A 314 28.84 -18.03 -29.15
C PHE A 314 28.74 -19.54 -28.87
N SER A 315 28.22 -19.96 -27.70
CA SER A 315 27.92 -21.37 -27.41
C SER A 315 26.90 -21.95 -28.40
N GLY A 316 25.82 -21.20 -28.68
CA GLY A 316 24.81 -21.60 -29.66
C GLY A 316 25.37 -21.76 -31.07
N ILE A 317 26.15 -20.77 -31.54
CA ILE A 317 26.81 -20.80 -32.85
C ILE A 317 27.80 -21.98 -32.98
N THR A 318 28.55 -22.27 -31.93
CA THR A 318 29.51 -23.40 -31.93
C THR A 318 28.79 -24.75 -32.00
N SER A 319 27.65 -24.87 -31.31
CA SER A 319 26.82 -26.09 -31.36
C SER A 319 26.21 -26.30 -32.74
N LEU A 320 25.73 -25.23 -33.39
CA LEU A 320 25.17 -25.28 -34.73
C LEU A 320 26.25 -25.60 -35.77
N ALA A 321 27.44 -25.00 -35.66
CA ALA A 321 28.58 -25.32 -36.53
C ALA A 321 29.01 -26.78 -36.39
N ASN A 322 29.04 -27.33 -35.17
CA ASN A 322 29.36 -28.74 -34.95
C ASN A 322 28.25 -29.67 -35.46
N TRP A 323 26.99 -29.29 -35.31
CA TRP A 323 25.85 -30.02 -35.83
C TRP A 323 25.85 -30.04 -37.37
N LEU A 324 26.08 -28.90 -38.02
CA LEU A 324 26.25 -28.77 -39.47
C LEU A 324 27.42 -29.62 -39.97
N ARG A 325 28.59 -29.54 -39.31
CA ARG A 325 29.75 -30.39 -39.66
C ARG A 325 29.45 -31.87 -39.54
N LEU A 326 28.66 -32.29 -38.55
CA LEU A 326 28.26 -33.69 -38.38
C LEU A 326 27.27 -34.13 -39.47
N ALA A 327 26.26 -33.31 -39.77
CA ALA A 327 25.31 -33.56 -40.86
C ALA A 327 26.02 -33.67 -42.23
N LEU A 328 27.02 -32.83 -42.47
CA LEU A 328 27.89 -32.88 -43.65
C LEU A 328 28.73 -34.17 -43.69
N ARG A 329 29.29 -34.59 -42.55
CA ARG A 329 30.09 -35.84 -42.45
C ARG A 329 29.25 -37.10 -42.69
N LEU A 330 27.94 -37.02 -42.47
CA LEU A 330 26.98 -38.09 -42.72
C LEU A 330 26.40 -38.06 -44.15
N GLY A 331 26.88 -37.16 -45.02
CA GLY A 331 26.56 -37.17 -46.46
C GLY A 331 25.22 -36.52 -46.83
N TYR A 332 24.66 -35.66 -45.96
CA TYR A 332 23.33 -35.09 -46.18
C TYR A 332 23.26 -33.89 -47.13
N THR A 333 24.38 -33.36 -47.66
CA THR A 333 24.35 -32.21 -48.58
C THR A 333 25.48 -32.20 -49.61
N ASP A 334 25.17 -31.63 -50.78
CA ASP A 334 26.02 -31.38 -51.95
C ASP A 334 27.33 -30.62 -51.59
N ALA A 335 28.42 -30.97 -52.27
CA ALA A 335 29.79 -30.55 -51.95
C ALA A 335 30.03 -29.02 -52.08
N THR A 336 29.14 -28.33 -52.78
CA THR A 336 29.10 -26.87 -52.94
C THR A 336 28.86 -26.12 -51.63
N ALA A 337 27.98 -26.64 -50.75
CA ALA A 337 27.69 -26.02 -49.45
C ALA A 337 28.90 -26.07 -48.49
N LEU A 338 29.80 -27.04 -48.67
CA LEU A 338 31.02 -27.18 -47.88
C LEU A 338 32.07 -26.10 -48.22
N GLY A 339 32.04 -25.58 -49.45
CA GLY A 339 32.94 -24.51 -49.91
C GLY A 339 32.66 -23.16 -49.28
N GLU A 340 31.38 -22.79 -49.14
CA GLU A 340 30.97 -21.52 -48.52
C GLU A 340 31.21 -21.51 -47.00
N ILE A 341 31.02 -22.65 -46.33
CA ILE A 341 31.23 -22.74 -44.87
C ILE A 341 32.72 -22.69 -44.50
N ASN A 342 33.61 -23.29 -45.30
CA ASN A 342 35.03 -23.41 -44.96
C ASN A 342 35.90 -22.22 -45.39
N THR A 343 35.45 -21.38 -46.33
CA THR A 343 36.24 -20.22 -46.78
C THR A 343 36.14 -19.01 -45.87
N GLY A 344 35.44 -19.11 -44.73
CA GLY A 344 35.35 -18.01 -43.76
C GLY A 344 34.79 -16.75 -44.39
N GLY A 345 33.75 -16.91 -45.22
CA GLY A 345 33.22 -15.88 -46.12
C GLY A 345 33.21 -14.50 -45.50
N THR A 346 34.20 -13.68 -45.88
CA THR A 346 34.21 -12.23 -45.66
C THR A 346 33.31 -11.51 -46.67
N GLY A 347 32.38 -12.23 -47.31
CA GLY A 347 31.39 -11.65 -48.19
C GLY A 347 30.51 -10.73 -47.36
N ALA A 348 30.71 -9.43 -47.54
CA ALA A 348 29.81 -8.43 -46.98
C ALA A 348 28.41 -8.75 -47.48
N PHE A 349 27.47 -8.96 -46.54
CA PHE A 349 26.06 -9.20 -46.86
C PHE A 349 25.62 -8.20 -47.92
N ALA A 350 25.29 -8.71 -49.11
CA ALA A 350 24.88 -7.88 -50.24
C ALA A 350 23.35 -7.86 -50.24
N PRO A 351 22.69 -6.84 -49.62
CA PRO A 351 21.24 -6.85 -49.42
C PRO A 351 20.44 -6.92 -50.73
N ALA A 352 21.05 -6.55 -51.86
CA ALA A 352 20.45 -6.64 -53.18
C ALA A 352 20.38 -8.08 -53.74
N THR A 353 21.19 -9.01 -53.24
CA THR A 353 21.27 -10.40 -53.72
C THR A 353 20.96 -11.44 -52.65
N GLU A 354 21.18 -11.11 -51.37
CA GLU A 354 21.16 -12.08 -50.26
C GLU A 354 20.07 -11.79 -49.22
N SER A 355 19.29 -10.72 -49.40
CA SER A 355 18.11 -10.49 -48.56
C SER A 355 16.99 -11.48 -48.91
N LEU A 356 16.12 -11.78 -47.94
CA LEU A 356 14.91 -12.59 -48.17
C LEU A 356 14.01 -12.00 -49.27
N GLU A 357 14.01 -10.67 -49.44
CA GLU A 357 13.35 -9.99 -50.57
C GLU A 357 14.07 -10.23 -51.89
N ALA A 358 15.41 -10.25 -51.91
CA ALA A 358 16.18 -10.61 -53.09
C ALA A 358 16.01 -12.09 -53.47
N ILE A 359 15.84 -12.99 -52.49
CA ILE A 359 15.53 -14.42 -52.73
C ILE A 359 14.09 -14.58 -53.24
N ALA A 360 13.14 -13.81 -52.72
CA ALA A 360 11.77 -13.78 -53.24
C ALA A 360 11.69 -13.22 -54.66
N ALA A 361 12.52 -12.22 -54.98
CA ALA A 361 12.63 -11.65 -56.33
C ALA A 361 13.42 -12.55 -57.30
N ALA A 362 14.49 -13.22 -56.83
CA ALA A 362 15.29 -14.16 -57.61
C ALA A 362 14.60 -15.53 -57.78
N GLY A 363 13.63 -15.86 -56.93
CA GLY A 363 12.72 -17.00 -57.10
C GLY A 363 11.87 -16.95 -58.38
N GLY A 364 11.91 -15.85 -59.13
CA GLY A 364 11.34 -15.73 -60.47
C GLY A 364 12.34 -15.80 -61.64
N GLY A 365 13.65 -15.93 -61.39
CA GLY A 365 14.69 -15.69 -62.42
C GLY A 365 15.61 -16.87 -62.77
N GLY A 366 15.49 -18.02 -62.11
CA GLY A 366 16.48 -19.10 -62.17
C GLY A 366 15.98 -20.42 -62.74
N GLY A 367 15.36 -20.41 -63.92
CA GLY A 367 15.03 -21.65 -64.64
C GLY A 367 13.88 -21.43 -65.61
N GLY A 368 14.20 -21.20 -66.88
CA GLY A 368 13.23 -21.12 -67.96
C GLY A 368 12.51 -22.44 -68.18
N GLY A 369 11.54 -22.74 -67.33
CA GLY A 369 10.44 -23.66 -67.63
C GLY A 369 9.54 -22.98 -68.64
N GLY A 370 9.99 -22.94 -69.90
CA GLY A 370 9.07 -22.78 -71.02
C GLY A 370 7.93 -23.79 -70.86
N ASP A 371 6.71 -23.36 -71.18
CA ASP A 371 5.50 -24.18 -71.21
C ASP A 371 5.87 -25.62 -71.62
N PRO A 372 5.57 -26.64 -70.79
CA PRO A 372 5.93 -28.04 -71.08
C PRO A 372 5.37 -28.54 -72.42
N LEU A 373 4.44 -27.82 -73.05
CA LEU A 373 3.95 -28.08 -74.40
C LEU A 373 4.83 -27.52 -75.54
N THR A 374 5.85 -26.70 -75.22
CA THR A 374 6.76 -26.09 -76.21
C THR A 374 8.08 -26.85 -76.36
N ASN A 375 8.47 -27.68 -75.38
CA ASN A 375 9.65 -28.53 -75.50
C ASN A 375 9.32 -29.77 -76.34
N ARG A 376 9.86 -29.79 -77.57
CA ARG A 376 9.86 -30.99 -78.41
C ARG A 376 10.46 -32.15 -77.61
N VAL A 377 9.70 -33.22 -77.44
CA VAL A 377 10.21 -34.49 -76.91
C VAL A 377 11.42 -34.89 -77.77
N PRO A 378 12.63 -35.04 -77.20
CA PRO A 378 13.81 -35.43 -77.96
C PRO A 378 13.65 -36.87 -78.44
N GLY A 379 13.31 -37.03 -79.72
CA GLY A 379 13.19 -38.33 -80.37
C GLY A 379 13.07 -38.15 -81.88
N SER A 380 13.99 -38.74 -82.63
CA SER A 380 13.79 -38.99 -84.07
C SER A 380 12.79 -40.15 -84.18
N TYR A 381 11.54 -39.84 -84.46
CA TYR A 381 10.54 -40.86 -84.75
C TYR A 381 10.50 -41.12 -86.27
N ALA A 382 10.39 -42.39 -86.66
CA ALA A 382 10.28 -42.76 -88.06
C ALA A 382 8.97 -42.22 -88.68
N ALA A 383 9.03 -41.84 -89.95
CA ALA A 383 7.88 -41.30 -90.68
C ALA A 383 6.70 -42.30 -90.68
N GLY A 384 5.50 -41.81 -90.36
CA GLY A 384 4.27 -42.60 -90.27
C GLY A 384 3.95 -43.19 -88.89
N THR A 385 4.79 -42.94 -87.87
CA THR A 385 4.51 -43.39 -86.50
C THR A 385 3.73 -42.34 -85.70
N ALA A 386 2.98 -42.77 -84.68
CA ALA A 386 2.24 -41.86 -83.81
C ALA A 386 3.13 -40.80 -83.13
N GLY A 387 4.42 -41.11 -82.91
CA GLY A 387 5.41 -40.17 -82.37
C GLY A 387 5.75 -39.00 -83.31
N GLU A 388 5.73 -39.22 -84.64
CA GLU A 388 5.93 -38.14 -85.63
C GLU A 388 4.76 -37.14 -85.61
N ALA A 389 3.52 -37.62 -85.46
CA ALA A 389 2.32 -36.78 -85.44
C ALA A 389 2.23 -35.92 -84.16
N LEU A 390 2.63 -36.47 -83.01
CA LEU A 390 2.65 -35.76 -81.72
C LEU A 390 3.77 -34.71 -81.63
N GLY A 391 4.91 -34.94 -82.29
CA GLY A 391 6.04 -33.99 -82.32
C GLY A 391 5.79 -32.68 -83.09
N ARG A 392 4.67 -32.56 -83.82
CA ARG A 392 4.32 -31.38 -84.65
C ARG A 392 3.30 -30.42 -84.01
N ILE A 393 2.77 -30.74 -82.83
CA ILE A 393 1.68 -29.96 -82.20
C ILE A 393 2.14 -28.59 -81.68
N GLY A 394 3.46 -28.36 -81.51
CA GLY A 394 4.01 -27.09 -81.02
C GLY A 394 4.19 -25.96 -82.05
N THR A 395 3.82 -26.15 -83.32
CA THR A 395 3.98 -25.11 -84.35
C THR A 395 2.69 -24.84 -85.13
N GLY A 396 1.63 -24.42 -84.43
CA GLY A 396 0.53 -23.58 -84.97
C GLY A 396 -0.27 -24.00 -86.20
N THR A 397 0.02 -25.12 -86.87
CA THR A 397 -0.59 -25.50 -88.15
C THR A 397 -1.18 -26.90 -88.04
N ILE A 398 -2.46 -26.97 -87.68
CA ILE A 398 -3.25 -28.21 -87.78
C ILE A 398 -3.60 -28.40 -89.26
N ASN A 399 -2.85 -29.23 -89.98
CA ASN A 399 -3.28 -29.70 -91.29
C ASN A 399 -4.37 -30.77 -91.08
N VAL A 400 -5.63 -30.38 -91.29
CA VAL A 400 -6.76 -31.31 -91.36
C VAL A 400 -6.59 -32.15 -92.62
N VAL A 401 -6.11 -33.39 -92.48
CA VAL A 401 -6.11 -34.35 -93.58
C VAL A 401 -7.52 -34.91 -93.68
N THR A 402 -8.22 -34.63 -94.78
CA THR A 402 -9.51 -35.25 -95.08
C THR A 402 -9.33 -36.77 -95.21
N PRO A 403 -10.25 -37.59 -94.68
CA PRO A 403 -10.14 -39.05 -94.81
C PRO A 403 -10.13 -39.45 -96.29
N LEU A 404 -9.19 -40.33 -96.66
CA LEU A 404 -9.20 -40.96 -97.98
C LEU A 404 -10.54 -41.69 -98.16
N SER A 405 -11.23 -41.38 -99.24
CA SER A 405 -12.34 -42.19 -99.75
C SER A 405 -11.82 -43.59 -100.11
N ALA A 406 -12.62 -44.59 -99.75
CA ALA A 406 -12.36 -46.03 -99.84
C ALA A 406 -11.78 -46.52 -101.19
#